data_AF-A0AA50SGI3-F1
#
_entry.id   AF-A0AA50SGI3-F1
#
_cell.length_a   1.000
_cell.length_b   1.000
_cell.length_c   1.000
_cell.angle_alpha   90.00
_cell.angle_beta   90.00
_cell.angle_gamma   90.00
#
_symmetry.space_group_name_H-M   'P 1'
#
loop_
_entity.id
_entity.type
_entity.pdbx_description
1 polymer ?
#
loop_
_entity_poly.entity_id
_entity_poly.type
_entity_poly.pdbx_seq_one_letter_code
_entity_poly.pdbx_strand_id
1 'polypeptide(L)' 'QIMRLPAYELRRRLYIIFRGEEGLDYGGVSREWFFLLSHEVLNPMYCLFEYANKNNYSLQINP' A
#
# COMPACT_ATOMS: atom_id res chain seq x y z
N GLN A 1 11.56 0.67 -1.15
CA GLN A 1 12.31 1.18 0.03
C GLN A 1 12.06 0.32 1.26
N ILE A 2 10.80 0.05 1.60
CA ILE A 2 10.37 -0.71 2.79
C ILE A 2 11.07 -2.07 2.95
N MET A 3 11.14 -2.88 1.88
CA MET A 3 11.72 -4.24 1.93
C MET A 3 13.22 -4.30 2.27
N ARG A 4 13.93 -3.17 2.28
CA ARG A 4 15.36 -3.10 2.63
C ARG A 4 15.60 -2.78 4.11
N LEU A 5 14.54 -2.41 4.84
CA LEU A 5 14.61 -2.07 6.26
C LEU A 5 14.29 -3.31 7.11
N PRO A 6 14.94 -3.50 8.26
CA PRO A 6 14.58 -4.55 9.19
C PRO A 6 13.20 -4.26 9.82
N ALA A 7 12.43 -5.31 10.09
CA ALA A 7 11.03 -5.18 10.52
C ALA A 7 10.82 -4.35 11.79
N TYR A 8 11.80 -4.31 12.71
CA TYR A 8 11.70 -3.51 13.93
C TYR A 8 11.80 -2.00 13.65
N GLU A 9 12.44 -1.58 12.56
CA GLU A 9 12.52 -0.16 12.19
C GLU A 9 11.20 0.37 11.64
N LEU A 10 10.38 -0.49 11.02
CA LEU A 10 9.06 -0.15 10.52
C LEU A 10 8.06 0.19 11.64
N ARG A 11 8.40 -0.09 12.91
CA ARG A 11 7.58 0.28 14.09
C ARG A 11 7.77 1.74 14.51
N ARG A 12 8.79 2.42 13.99
CA ARG A 12 9.00 3.85 14.22
C ARG A 12 7.91 4.65 13.51
N ARG A 13 7.75 5.93 13.87
CA ARG A 13 6.80 6.82 13.19
C ARG A 13 7.17 6.91 11.70
N LEU A 14 6.25 6.48 10.84
CA LEU A 14 6.40 6.53 9.39
C LEU A 14 6.16 7.96 8.92
N TYR A 15 7.09 8.48 8.12
CA TYR A 15 6.96 9.75 7.44
C TYR A 15 6.97 9.49 5.94
N ILE A 16 5.86 9.82 5.28
CA ILE A 16 5.71 9.72 3.84
C ILE A 16 5.89 11.11 3.23
N ILE A 17 6.66 11.19 2.15
CA ILE A 17 6.90 12.40 1.38
C ILE A 17 6.62 12.07 -0.08
N PHE A 18 5.57 12.66 -0.64
CA PHE A 18 5.32 12.60 -2.08
C PHE A 18 6.28 13.54 -2.80
N ARG A 19 6.93 13.05 -3.87
CA ARG A 19 7.92 13.85 -4.60
C ARG A 19 7.22 14.98 -5.33
N GLY A 20 7.61 16.22 -5.03
CA GLY A 20 7.05 17.42 -5.67
C GLY A 20 5.79 17.97 -5.00
N GLU A 21 5.37 17.41 -3.87
CA GLU A 21 4.21 17.90 -3.11
C GLU A 21 4.64 18.43 -1.74
N GLU A 22 4.13 19.61 -1.36
CA GLU A 22 4.28 20.14 -0.01
C GLU A 22 3.24 19.49 0.93
N GLY A 23 3.65 18.40 1.58
CA GLY A 23 2.84 17.73 2.60
C GLY A 23 2.74 18.56 3.88
N LEU A 24 1.77 19.49 3.93
CA LEU A 24 1.52 20.35 5.11
C LEU A 24 0.97 19.56 6.32
N ASP A 25 0.22 18.48 6.07
CA ASP A 25 -0.26 17.54 7.10
C ASP A 25 0.31 16.14 6.90
N TYR A 26 1.28 15.77 7.75
CA TYR A 26 1.91 14.45 7.76
C TYR A 26 0.93 13.30 8.05
N GLY A 27 -0.18 13.57 8.76
CA GLY A 27 -1.21 12.59 9.08
C GLY A 27 -2.07 12.25 7.87
N GLY A 28 -2.58 13.26 7.16
CA GLY A 28 -3.31 13.11 5.90
C GLY A 28 -2.50 12.36 4.84
N VAL A 29 -1.25 12.78 4.62
CA VAL A 29 -0.33 12.17 3.64
C VAL A 29 -0.10 10.68 3.92
N SER A 30 0.05 10.29 5.18
CA SER A 30 0.23 8.88 5.54
C SER A 30 -1.03 8.05 5.24
N ARG A 31 -2.24 8.58 5.52
CA ARG A 31 -3.51 7.89 5.23
C ARG A 31 -3.71 7.70 3.73
N GLU A 32 -3.45 8.75 2.95
CA GLU A 32 -3.52 8.71 1.50
C GLU A 32 -2.55 7.66 0.92
N TRP A 33 -1.31 7.63 1.41
CA TRP A 33 -0.34 6.63 0.97
C TRP A 33 -0.79 5.19 1.22
N PHE A 34 -1.33 4.89 2.41
CA PHE A 34 -1.86 3.55 2.70
C PHE A 34 -3.06 3.20 1.80
N PHE A 35 -3.94 4.17 1.52
CA PHE A 35 -5.08 3.99 0.63
C PHE A 35 -4.63 3.71 -0.82
N LEU A 36 -3.70 4.50 -1.36
CA LEU A 36 -3.17 4.30 -2.70
C LEU A 36 -2.45 2.95 -2.81
N LEU A 37 -1.62 2.61 -1.82
CA LEU A 37 -0.92 1.33 -1.79
C LEU A 37 -1.88 0.13 -1.75
N SER A 38 -2.96 0.20 -0.97
CA SER A 38 -3.92 -0.91 -0.88
C SER A 38 -4.62 -1.19 -2.21
N HIS A 39 -4.81 -0.17 -3.05
CA HIS A 39 -5.38 -0.34 -4.39
C HIS A 39 -4.33 -0.84 -5.39
N GLU A 40 -3.12 -0.30 -5.35
CA GLU A 40 -2.03 -0.73 -6.23
C GLU A 40 -1.65 -2.20 -6.02
N VAL A 41 -1.64 -2.69 -4.77
CA VAL A 41 -1.36 -4.11 -4.49
C VAL A 41 -2.38 -5.06 -5.13
N LEU A 42 -3.58 -4.58 -5.45
CA LEU A 42 -4.62 -5.35 -6.12
C LEU A 42 -4.60 -5.20 -7.65
N ASN A 43 -3.64 -4.48 -8.21
CA ASN A 43 -3.53 -4.31 -9.65
C ASN A 43 -3.29 -5.69 -10.33
N PRO A 44 -4.18 -6.12 -11.24
CA PRO A 44 -4.07 -7.42 -11.92
C PRO A 44 -2.76 -7.60 -12.68
N MET A 45 -2.09 -6.50 -13.08
CA MET A 45 -0.81 -6.55 -13.80
C MET A 45 0.33 -7.13 -12.96
N TYR A 46 0.21 -7.11 -11.63
CA TYR A 46 1.21 -7.72 -10.74
C TYR A 46 0.98 -9.21 -10.49
N CYS A 47 -0.14 -9.77 -10.94
CA CYS A 47 -0.51 -11.18 -10.78
C CYS A 47 -0.46 -11.70 -9.33
N LEU A 48 -0.69 -10.83 -8.34
CA LEU A 48 -0.59 -11.18 -6.91
C LEU A 48 -1.86 -11.82 -6.35
N PHE A 49 -3.02 -11.30 -6.76
CA PHE A 49 -4.32 -11.68 -6.23
C PHE A 49 -5.32 -11.89 -7.36
N GLU A 50 -6.34 -12.71 -7.08
CA GLU A 50 -7.51 -12.89 -7.93
C GLU A 50 -8.80 -12.87 -7.09
N TYR A 51 -9.94 -12.67 -7.76
CA TYR A 51 -11.23 -12.75 -7.08
C TYR A 51 -11.64 -14.22 -6.90
N ALA A 52 -11.96 -14.60 -5.67
CA ALA A 52 -12.31 -15.99 -5.33
C ALA A 52 -13.64 -16.44 -5.97
N ASN A 53 -14.51 -15.49 -6.34
CA ASN A 53 -15.79 -15.73 -7.01
C ASN A 53 -16.02 -14.68 -8.11
N LYS A 54 -17.02 -14.88 -8.98
CA LYS A 54 -17.46 -13.89 -9.98
C LYS A 54 -17.91 -12.54 -9.40
N ASN A 55 -18.06 -12.44 -8.08
CA ASN A 55 -18.39 -11.22 -7.37
C ASN A 55 -17.12 -10.69 -6.69
N ASN A 56 -16.89 -9.37 -6.75
CA ASN A 56 -15.72 -8.69 -6.17
C ASN A 56 -15.70 -8.65 -4.63
N TYR A 57 -16.26 -9.66 -3.96
CA TYR A 57 -16.48 -9.67 -2.51
C TYR A 57 -15.34 -10.32 -1.73
N SER A 58 -14.57 -11.22 -2.37
CA SER A 58 -13.45 -11.92 -1.73
C SER A 58 -12.24 -12.02 -2.66
N LEU A 59 -11.06 -11.71 -2.12
CA LEU A 59 -9.76 -11.80 -2.78
C LEU A 59 -8.98 -13.01 -2.24
N GLN A 60 -8.29 -13.72 -3.13
CA GLN A 60 -7.38 -14.80 -2.80
C GLN A 60 -6.03 -14.62 -3.48
N ILE A 61 -4.99 -15.29 -2.97
CA ILE A 61 -3.67 -15.31 -3.61
C ILE A 61 -3.80 -16.02 -4.95
N ASN A 62 -3.23 -15.43 -6.01
CA ASN A 62 -3.19 -16.06 -7.32
C ASN A 62 -2.32 -17.35 -7.25
N PRO A 63 -2.84 -18.52 -7.66
CA PRO A 63 -2.15 -19.81 -7.57
C PRO A 63 -0.77 -19.88 -8.24
#